data_AF-A0A9Q1AR27-F1
#
_entry.id   AF-A0A9Q1AR27-F1
#
_cell.length_a   1.000
_cell.length_b   1.000
_cell.length_c   1.000
_cell.angle_alpha   90.00
_cell.angle_beta   90.00
_cell.angle_gamma   90.00
#
_symmetry.space_group_name_H-M   'P 1'
#
loop_
_entity.id
_entity.type
_entity.pdbx_description
1 polymer ?
#
loop_
_entity_poly.entity_id
_entity_poly.type
_entity_poly.pdbx_seq_one_letter_code
_entity_poly.pdbx_strand_id
1 'polypeptide(L)'
;MVIEAVVPLESSGLAQLLRDPRESARTLVLDCRPFLAYCQAHVRDSRAVHWNGLLRRRSRGRNNGGGGMVVSLEWLVPDRALLGRLRKGELAHLVVLDEGGSSSAAAASLRPDSLARVMLDALLAEERAGASHVYLLQGGFENFQANFPELCSTAPTLLTATPPPVLRNPEDNNSTEAITPLYDQGGPVEILPFLYLGSCYHSSNREVLESLGITAILNVSSSCPNYFEGQFVYKSIPVEDNHMADISVWFQEAINFIDAVKSSGGRVLVHCQAGISRSATICLAYLIQSRRVRLEEAFDFVKQRRGVISPNFGFMGQLLQFETEVLCH
;
A
#
# COMPACT_ATOMS: atom_id res chain seq x y z
N MET A 1 27.93 14.08 3.07
CA MET A 1 27.91 15.15 2.04
C MET A 1 26.89 16.21 2.45
N VAL A 2 26.99 17.45 1.94
CA VAL A 2 26.04 18.55 2.26
C VAL A 2 24.84 18.46 1.33
N ILE A 3 23.64 18.90 1.74
CA ILE A 3 22.41 18.90 0.92
C ILE A 3 22.58 19.63 -0.43
N GLU A 4 23.56 20.52 -0.55
CA GLU A 4 23.94 21.19 -1.80
C GLU A 4 24.41 20.22 -2.90
N ALA A 5 24.79 18.98 -2.54
CA ALA A 5 25.12 17.93 -3.50
C ALA A 5 23.88 17.28 -4.17
N VAL A 6 22.67 17.59 -3.70
CA VAL A 6 21.43 17.09 -4.33
C VAL A 6 21.15 17.88 -5.59
N VAL A 7 21.07 17.17 -6.71
CA VAL A 7 20.83 17.77 -8.02
C VAL A 7 19.32 17.81 -8.29
N PRO A 8 18.75 18.95 -8.69
CA PRO A 8 17.37 18.96 -9.17
C PRO A 8 17.26 18.14 -10.46
N LEU A 9 16.22 17.30 -10.55
CA LEU A 9 15.93 16.52 -11.75
C LEU A 9 14.57 16.90 -12.30
N GLU A 10 14.52 17.32 -13.56
CA GLU A 10 13.25 17.56 -14.25
C GLU A 10 12.55 16.24 -14.61
N SER A 11 11.22 16.27 -14.73
CA SER A 11 10.43 15.11 -15.13
C SER A 11 10.90 14.49 -16.45
N SER A 12 11.33 15.32 -17.40
CA SER A 12 11.90 14.89 -18.69
C SER A 12 13.18 14.07 -18.51
N GLY A 13 14.06 14.49 -17.59
CA GLY A 13 15.30 13.79 -17.26
C GLY A 13 15.02 12.44 -16.61
N LEU A 14 14.10 12.39 -15.63
CA LEU A 14 13.69 11.11 -15.04
C LEU A 14 13.09 10.18 -16.09
N ALA A 15 12.23 10.69 -16.98
CA ALA A 15 11.62 9.89 -18.04
C ALA A 15 12.67 9.30 -19.00
N GLN A 16 13.75 10.04 -19.31
CA GLN A 16 14.86 9.53 -20.12
C GLN A 16 15.58 8.37 -19.42
N LEU A 17 15.92 8.54 -18.14
CA LEU A 17 16.58 7.49 -17.34
C LEU A 17 15.75 6.20 -17.29
N LEU A 18 14.42 6.33 -17.13
CA LEU A 18 13.53 5.17 -17.02
C LEU A 18 13.25 4.47 -18.36
N ARG A 19 13.37 5.19 -19.48
CA ARG A 19 13.16 4.62 -20.83
C ARG A 19 14.38 3.86 -21.34
N ASP A 20 15.59 4.22 -20.94
CA ASP A 20 16.79 3.45 -21.27
C ASP A 20 16.93 2.25 -20.31
N PRO A 21 16.87 1.00 -20.80
CA PRO A 21 16.96 -0.19 -19.94
C PRO A 21 18.24 -0.26 -19.10
N ARG A 22 19.37 0.26 -19.61
CA ARG A 22 20.65 0.25 -18.89
C ARG A 22 20.65 1.24 -17.74
N GLU A 23 20.12 2.44 -17.97
CA GLU A 23 20.03 3.48 -16.96
C GLU A 23 18.92 3.18 -15.95
N SER A 24 17.79 2.67 -16.41
CA SER A 24 16.66 2.25 -15.57
C SER A 24 17.07 1.18 -14.56
N ALA A 25 17.86 0.19 -14.97
CA ALA A 25 18.40 -0.82 -14.06
C ALA A 25 19.31 -0.25 -12.96
N ARG A 26 19.92 0.93 -13.20
CA ARG A 26 20.82 1.63 -12.28
C ARG A 26 20.16 2.84 -11.60
N THR A 27 18.86 3.04 -11.84
CA THR A 27 18.08 4.12 -11.27
C THR A 27 17.20 3.58 -10.15
N LEU A 28 17.29 4.18 -8.97
CA LEU A 28 16.40 3.90 -7.85
C LEU A 28 15.53 5.12 -7.59
N VAL A 29 14.23 4.97 -7.80
CA VAL A 29 13.22 5.98 -7.46
C VAL A 29 12.61 5.67 -6.10
N LEU A 30 12.73 6.62 -5.17
CA LEU A 30 12.25 6.53 -3.79
C LEU A 30 11.11 7.52 -3.60
N ASP A 31 9.90 6.97 -3.44
CA ASP A 31 8.68 7.75 -3.30
C ASP A 31 8.40 8.04 -1.82
N CYS A 32 8.52 9.31 -1.45
CA CYS A 32 8.33 9.84 -0.10
C CYS A 32 6.90 10.34 0.16
N ARG A 33 5.95 10.06 -0.74
CA ARG A 33 4.54 10.42 -0.55
C ARG A 33 3.86 9.51 0.45
N PRO A 34 2.68 9.89 0.97
CA PRO A 34 1.87 9.00 1.79
C PRO A 34 1.66 7.64 1.10
N PHE A 35 1.83 6.55 1.84
CA PHE A 35 1.81 5.19 1.28
C PHE A 35 0.53 4.88 0.47
N LEU A 36 -0.61 5.45 0.88
CA LEU A 36 -1.87 5.23 0.18
C LEU A 36 -1.93 5.98 -1.17
N ALA A 37 -1.32 7.17 -1.26
CA ALA A 37 -1.16 7.89 -2.52
C ALA A 37 -0.27 7.09 -3.48
N TYR A 38 0.85 6.55 -2.98
CA TYR A 38 1.71 5.62 -3.73
C TYR A 38 0.93 4.40 -4.26
N CYS A 39 0.08 3.80 -3.42
CA CYS A 39 -0.72 2.64 -3.81
C CYS A 39 -1.81 2.98 -4.84
N GLN A 40 -2.29 4.22 -4.89
CA GLN A 40 -3.22 4.67 -5.92
C GLN A 40 -2.51 4.89 -7.24
N ALA A 41 -1.35 5.55 -7.22
CA ALA A 41 -0.52 5.75 -8.40
C ALA A 41 0.94 5.98 -8.01
N HIS A 42 1.87 5.43 -8.76
CA HIS A 42 3.31 5.63 -8.54
C HIS A 42 4.10 5.50 -9.85
N VAL A 43 5.34 6.01 -9.87
CA VAL A 43 6.27 5.78 -10.98
C VAL A 43 6.61 4.29 -11.02
N ARG A 44 6.63 3.68 -12.21
CA ARG A 44 6.96 2.25 -12.36
C ARG A 44 8.29 1.92 -11.70
N ASP A 45 8.33 0.76 -11.06
CA ASP A 45 9.50 0.23 -10.34
C ASP A 45 10.03 1.09 -9.17
N SER A 46 9.36 2.20 -8.83
CA SER A 46 9.68 2.98 -7.64
C SER A 46 9.46 2.18 -6.35
N ARG A 47 9.97 2.73 -5.25
CA ARG A 47 9.88 2.14 -3.91
C ARG A 47 9.33 3.16 -2.94
N ALA A 48 8.21 2.82 -2.30
CA ALA A 48 7.67 3.61 -1.21
C ALA A 48 8.67 3.63 -0.04
N VAL A 49 9.00 4.84 0.43
CA VAL A 49 9.84 5.04 1.61
C VAL A 49 9.00 4.77 2.86
N HIS A 50 9.56 3.98 3.77
CA HIS A 50 8.90 3.62 5.01
C HIS A 50 9.13 4.71 6.05
N TRP A 51 8.07 5.40 6.45
CA TRP A 51 8.13 6.42 7.49
C TRP A 51 7.12 6.13 8.58
N ASN A 52 7.56 5.47 9.65
CA ASN A 52 6.71 5.21 10.80
C ASN A 52 6.73 6.38 11.80
N GLY A 53 5.67 6.48 12.62
CA GLY A 53 5.56 7.53 13.65
C GLY A 53 6.72 7.55 14.65
N LEU A 54 7.35 6.40 14.89
CA LEU A 54 8.54 6.27 15.73
C LEU A 54 9.76 6.97 15.13
N LEU A 55 9.99 6.84 13.82
CA LEU A 55 11.06 7.52 13.08
C LEU A 55 10.84 9.03 13.09
N ARG A 56 9.58 9.47 12.95
CA ARG A 56 9.19 10.89 13.06
C ARG A 56 9.42 11.45 14.47
N ARG A 57 9.15 10.67 15.52
CA ARG A 57 9.43 11.07 16.91
C ARG A 57 10.93 11.13 17.18
N ARG A 58 11.69 10.14 16.70
CA ARG A 58 13.15 10.07 16.85
C ARG A 58 13.88 11.16 16.07
N SER A 59 13.39 11.55 14.90
CA SER A 59 13.95 12.69 14.14
C SER A 59 13.70 14.04 14.81
N ARG A 60 12.59 14.17 15.56
CA ARG A 60 12.22 15.40 16.31
C ARG A 60 12.80 15.46 17.73
N GLY A 61 13.27 14.33 18.28
CA GLY A 61 13.70 14.22 19.67
C GLY A 61 15.09 14.79 19.95
N ARG A 62 15.32 16.10 19.75
CA ARG A 62 16.50 16.82 20.29
C ARG A 62 16.38 18.35 20.22
N ASN A 63 15.33 18.94 20.78
CA ASN A 63 15.23 20.40 20.92
C ASN A 63 16.13 21.02 22.01
N ASN A 64 17.13 20.30 22.56
CA ASN A 64 17.95 20.81 23.67
C ASN A 64 19.46 20.49 23.60
N GLY A 65 20.08 20.60 22.41
CA GLY A 65 21.55 20.66 22.31
C GLY A 65 22.12 19.95 21.08
N GLY A 66 22.72 20.77 20.21
CA GLY A 66 23.41 20.46 18.95
C GLY A 66 23.80 19.00 18.69
N GLY A 67 23.31 18.47 17.56
CA GLY A 67 23.69 17.18 16.99
C GLY A 67 22.48 16.44 16.45
N GLY A 68 22.07 16.72 15.21
CA GLY A 68 21.01 16.00 14.53
C GLY A 68 21.35 14.51 14.42
N MET A 69 20.43 13.63 14.83
CA MET A 69 20.64 12.19 14.70
C MET A 69 20.39 11.78 13.25
N VAL A 70 21.42 11.23 12.59
CA VAL A 70 21.33 10.69 11.24
C VAL A 70 20.41 9.47 11.27
N VAL A 71 19.29 9.52 10.54
CA VAL A 71 18.40 8.37 10.38
C VAL A 71 19.10 7.35 9.49
N SER A 72 19.24 6.12 9.97
CA SER A 72 19.83 5.03 9.17
C SER A 72 18.94 4.74 7.96
N LEU A 73 19.55 4.61 6.79
CA LEU A 73 18.85 4.32 5.53
C LEU A 73 18.07 3.00 5.60
N GLU A 74 18.55 2.03 6.38
CA GLU A 74 17.89 0.73 6.62
C GLU A 74 16.52 0.86 7.30
N TRP A 75 16.28 1.96 7.99
CA TRP A 75 14.99 2.22 8.62
C TRP A 75 13.96 2.81 7.66
N LEU A 76 14.43 3.48 6.60
CA LEU A 76 13.63 4.13 5.57
C LEU A 76 13.35 3.17 4.41
N VAL A 77 14.32 2.30 4.10
CA VAL A 77 14.26 1.32 3.02
C VAL A 77 14.68 -0.04 3.57
N PRO A 78 13.75 -0.89 4.03
CA PRO A 78 14.08 -2.17 4.64
C PRO A 78 14.57 -3.23 3.64
N ASP A 79 14.63 -2.92 2.34
CA ASP A 79 15.13 -3.80 1.29
C ASP A 79 16.66 -3.92 1.35
N ARG A 80 17.14 -4.96 2.04
CA ARG A 80 18.57 -5.24 2.21
C ARG A 80 19.30 -5.50 0.89
N ALA A 81 18.62 -6.10 -0.08
CA ALA A 81 19.23 -6.38 -1.39
C ALA A 81 19.50 -5.07 -2.12
N LEU A 82 18.51 -4.18 -2.14
CA LEU A 82 18.62 -2.86 -2.73
C LEU A 82 19.73 -2.01 -2.06
N LEU A 83 19.77 -2.00 -0.73
CA LEU A 83 20.83 -1.32 0.01
C LEU A 83 22.21 -1.93 -0.23
N GLY A 84 22.29 -3.25 -0.45
CA GLY A 84 23.50 -3.92 -0.87
C GLY A 84 24.01 -3.44 -2.23
N ARG A 85 23.10 -3.23 -3.20
CA ARG A 85 23.44 -2.68 -4.54
C ARG A 85 23.95 -1.25 -4.45
N LEU A 86 23.28 -0.41 -3.66
CA LEU A 86 23.73 0.96 -3.37
C LEU A 86 25.16 0.97 -2.83
N ARG A 87 25.43 0.19 -1.77
CA ARG A 87 26.75 0.13 -1.11
C ARG A 87 27.86 -0.41 -2.02
N LYS A 88 27.51 -1.15 -3.08
CA LYS A 88 28.44 -1.64 -4.11
C LYS A 88 28.66 -0.63 -5.26
N GLY A 89 27.96 0.50 -5.26
CA GLY A 89 28.01 1.50 -6.34
C GLY A 89 27.32 1.03 -7.64
N GLU A 90 26.40 0.07 -7.56
CA GLU A 90 25.68 -0.44 -8.73
C GLU A 90 24.56 0.51 -9.20
N LEU A 91 24.08 1.35 -8.29
CA LEU A 91 23.05 2.36 -8.56
C LEU A 91 23.76 3.68 -8.90
N ALA A 92 23.51 4.22 -10.08
CA ALA A 92 24.09 5.49 -10.51
C ALA A 92 23.21 6.68 -10.14
N HIS A 93 21.89 6.46 -10.10
CA HIS A 93 20.90 7.53 -9.95
C HIS A 93 19.98 7.21 -8.79
N LEU A 94 19.95 8.08 -7.78
CA LEU A 94 19.12 7.95 -6.59
C LEU A 94 18.13 9.11 -6.58
N VAL A 95 16.89 8.85 -7.00
CA VAL A 95 15.89 9.89 -7.22
C VAL A 95 14.90 9.88 -6.06
N VAL A 96 14.82 10.97 -5.32
CA VAL A 96 13.80 11.17 -4.29
C VAL A 96 12.63 11.94 -4.90
N LEU A 97 11.42 11.44 -4.67
CA LEU A 97 10.17 11.98 -5.19
C LEU A 97 9.20 12.29 -4.05
N ASP A 98 8.52 13.42 -4.11
CA ASP A 98 7.45 13.82 -3.18
C ASP A 98 6.17 14.22 -3.95
N GLU A 99 5.12 14.66 -3.24
CA GLU A 99 3.80 14.91 -3.85
C GLU A 99 3.84 16.10 -4.82
N GLY A 100 4.45 17.21 -4.38
CA GLY A 100 4.55 18.45 -5.13
C GLY A 100 4.58 19.66 -4.19
N GLY A 101 5.47 20.61 -4.47
CA GLY A 101 5.62 21.82 -3.67
C GLY A 101 6.59 22.80 -4.32
N SER A 102 6.11 23.48 -5.35
CA SER A 102 6.81 24.45 -6.24
C SER A 102 7.63 23.84 -7.38
N SER A 103 7.50 24.49 -8.55
CA SER A 103 8.27 24.22 -9.76
C SER A 103 9.77 24.51 -9.65
N SER A 104 10.24 25.05 -8.51
CA SER A 104 11.66 25.33 -8.26
C SER A 104 12.20 24.61 -7.01
N ALA A 105 11.66 23.43 -6.68
CA ALA A 105 12.01 22.69 -5.46
C ALA A 105 13.50 22.32 -5.42
N ALA A 106 14.31 23.23 -4.85
CA ALA A 106 15.67 22.95 -4.45
C ALA A 106 15.59 22.12 -3.16
N ALA A 107 16.51 21.17 -2.97
CA ALA A 107 16.55 20.36 -1.74
C ALA A 107 16.65 21.21 -0.44
N ALA A 108 17.14 22.45 -0.56
CA ALA A 108 17.22 23.43 0.52
C ALA A 108 15.85 24.01 0.94
N SER A 109 14.82 24.01 0.07
CA SER A 109 13.49 24.53 0.40
C SER A 109 12.57 23.51 1.07
N LEU A 110 12.99 22.24 1.14
CA LEU A 110 12.24 21.20 1.85
C LEU A 110 12.18 21.49 3.35
N ARG A 111 11.03 21.24 3.97
CA ARG A 111 10.91 21.33 5.43
C ARG A 111 11.91 20.36 6.08
N PRO A 112 12.67 20.77 7.11
CA PRO A 112 13.67 19.92 7.76
C PRO A 112 13.13 18.57 8.27
N ASP A 113 11.85 18.52 8.65
CA ASP A 113 11.18 17.32 9.18
C ASP A 113 10.36 16.56 8.11
N SER A 114 10.42 16.98 6.85
CA SER A 114 9.78 16.26 5.75
C SER A 114 10.50 14.93 5.45
N LEU A 115 9.74 13.93 5.01
CA LEU A 115 10.30 12.61 4.67
C LEU A 115 11.33 12.72 3.55
N ALA A 116 11.05 13.49 2.50
CA ALA A 116 12.00 13.73 1.42
C ALA A 116 13.32 14.30 1.93
N ARG A 117 13.28 15.27 2.86
CA ARG A 117 14.51 15.85 3.42
C ARG A 117 15.31 14.83 4.22
N VAL A 118 14.64 14.10 5.11
CA VAL A 118 15.31 13.07 5.93
C VAL A 118 15.88 11.95 5.06
N MET A 119 15.18 11.58 3.98
CA MET A 119 15.66 10.59 3.03
C MET A 119 16.90 11.06 2.29
N LEU A 120 16.91 12.31 1.80
CA LEU A 120 18.10 12.90 1.17
C LEU A 120 19.30 12.95 2.12
N ASP A 121 19.10 13.39 3.36
CA ASP A 121 20.16 13.44 4.36
C ASP A 121 20.70 12.02 4.68
N ALA A 122 19.84 11.01 4.74
CA ALA A 122 20.25 9.61 4.92
C ALA A 122 21.04 9.06 3.73
N LEU A 123 20.59 9.33 2.48
CA LEU A 123 21.30 8.92 1.27
C LEU A 123 22.68 9.57 1.17
N LEU A 124 22.79 10.87 1.45
CA LEU A 124 24.06 11.62 1.43
C LEU A 124 25.04 11.24 2.54
N ALA A 125 24.57 10.59 3.61
CA ALA A 125 25.39 10.05 4.68
C ALA A 125 25.89 8.63 4.38
N GLU A 126 25.09 7.84 3.65
CA GLU A 126 25.43 6.49 3.20
C GLU A 126 26.35 6.51 1.97
N GLU A 127 26.10 7.43 1.04
CA GLU A 127 26.90 7.65 -0.17
C GLU A 127 28.24 8.31 0.19
N ARG A 128 29.23 7.50 0.57
CA ARG A 128 30.56 7.96 0.97
C ARG A 128 31.58 8.00 -0.18
N ALA A 129 31.27 7.35 -1.30
CA ALA A 129 32.19 7.15 -2.41
C ALA A 129 31.95 8.13 -3.59
N GLY A 130 30.82 8.82 -3.62
CA GLY A 130 30.45 9.69 -4.75
C GLY A 130 30.17 8.89 -6.04
N ALA A 131 29.80 7.62 -5.90
CA ALA A 131 29.51 6.71 -7.01
C ALA A 131 28.10 6.95 -7.59
N SER A 132 27.21 7.51 -6.77
CA SER A 132 25.81 7.77 -7.13
C SER A 132 25.52 9.28 -7.16
N HIS A 133 24.72 9.71 -8.13
CA HIS A 133 24.10 11.03 -8.13
C HIS A 133 22.78 10.99 -7.37
N VAL A 134 22.60 11.92 -6.42
CA VAL A 134 21.37 12.04 -5.64
C VAL A 134 20.53 13.17 -6.22
N TYR A 135 19.28 12.87 -6.56
CA TYR A 135 18.36 13.79 -7.19
C TYR A 135 17.12 14.05 -6.35
N LEU A 136 16.55 15.25 -6.49
CA LEU A 136 15.19 15.58 -6.08
C LEU A 136 14.36 15.87 -7.33
N LEU A 137 13.24 15.17 -7.51
CA LEU A 137 12.37 15.37 -8.66
C LEU A 137 11.62 16.70 -8.57
N GLN A 138 11.85 17.58 -9.53
CA GLN A 138 11.19 18.89 -9.60
C GLN A 138 9.72 18.75 -10.00
N GLY A 139 8.87 19.49 -9.29
CA GLY A 139 7.42 19.45 -9.49
C GLY A 139 6.73 18.22 -8.90
N GLY A 140 7.47 17.30 -8.27
CA GLY A 140 6.91 16.13 -7.60
C GLY A 140 6.24 15.11 -8.53
N PHE A 141 5.52 14.16 -7.93
CA PHE A 141 4.84 13.10 -8.64
C PHE A 141 3.72 13.60 -9.53
N GLU A 142 2.91 14.56 -9.06
CA GLU A 142 1.76 15.06 -9.82
C GLU A 142 2.20 15.60 -11.19
N ASN A 143 3.27 16.40 -11.21
CA ASN A 143 3.85 16.93 -12.44
C ASN A 143 4.42 15.81 -13.33
N PHE A 144 5.09 14.81 -12.75
CA PHE A 144 5.61 13.69 -13.52
C PHE A 144 4.49 12.86 -14.15
N GLN A 145 3.46 12.51 -13.38
CA GLN A 145 2.31 11.73 -13.85
C GLN A 145 1.53 12.44 -14.95
N ALA A 146 1.36 13.76 -14.85
CA ALA A 146 0.66 14.54 -15.87
C ALA A 146 1.41 14.55 -17.22
N ASN A 147 2.74 14.55 -17.20
CA ASN A 147 3.58 14.62 -18.40
C ASN A 147 3.97 13.24 -18.97
N PHE A 148 4.08 12.22 -18.12
CA PHE A 148 4.55 10.87 -18.47
C PHE A 148 3.68 9.76 -17.86
N PRO A 149 2.35 9.75 -18.11
CA PRO A 149 1.44 8.76 -17.52
C PRO A 149 1.79 7.32 -17.89
N GLU A 150 2.44 7.09 -19.03
CA GLU A 150 2.88 5.79 -19.50
C GLU A 150 4.04 5.20 -18.68
N LEU A 151 4.74 6.00 -17.89
CA LEU A 151 5.79 5.57 -16.96
C LEU A 151 5.27 5.41 -15.52
N CYS A 152 3.96 5.56 -15.33
CA CYS A 152 3.30 5.35 -14.05
C CYS A 152 2.49 4.04 -14.06
N SER A 153 2.26 3.53 -12.85
CA SER A 153 1.28 2.48 -12.55
C SER A 153 0.14 3.13 -11.78
N THR A 154 -1.09 2.89 -12.19
CA THR A 154 -2.30 3.32 -11.49
C THR A 154 -3.09 2.11 -11.03
N ALA A 155 -3.57 2.14 -9.79
CA ALA A 155 -4.54 1.15 -9.33
C ALA A 155 -5.84 1.30 -10.14
N PRO A 156 -6.46 0.20 -10.57
CA PRO A 156 -7.72 0.26 -11.31
C PRO A 156 -8.77 1.00 -10.46
N THR A 157 -9.22 2.15 -10.96
CA THR A 157 -10.28 2.94 -10.33
C THR A 157 -11.61 2.34 -10.81
N LEU A 158 -12.41 1.77 -9.91
CA LEU A 158 -13.69 1.12 -10.23
C LEU A 158 -14.82 2.09 -10.67
N LEU A 159 -14.50 3.27 -11.18
CA LEU A 159 -15.51 4.29 -11.48
C LEU A 159 -16.16 4.17 -12.87
N THR A 160 -15.78 3.21 -13.72
CA THR A 160 -16.41 3.04 -15.05
C THR A 160 -16.40 1.59 -15.57
N ALA A 161 -16.75 0.60 -14.75
CA ALA A 161 -17.23 -0.66 -15.31
C ALA A 161 -18.73 -0.50 -15.59
N THR A 162 -19.09 -0.04 -16.79
CA THR A 162 -20.41 -0.40 -17.31
C THR A 162 -20.49 -1.93 -17.28
N PRO A 163 -21.57 -2.52 -16.75
CA PRO A 163 -21.70 -3.98 -16.77
C PRO A 163 -21.58 -4.45 -18.23
N PRO A 164 -20.85 -5.54 -18.51
CA PRO A 164 -20.74 -6.05 -19.87
C PRO A 164 -22.15 -6.26 -20.43
N PRO A 165 -22.39 -5.97 -21.72
CA PRO A 165 -23.70 -6.17 -22.32
C PRO A 165 -24.05 -7.64 -22.15
N VAL A 166 -25.15 -7.89 -21.43
CA VAL A 166 -25.74 -9.21 -21.28
C VAL A 166 -26.02 -9.72 -22.69
N LEU A 167 -25.30 -10.75 -23.13
CA LEU A 167 -25.62 -11.50 -24.35
C LEU A 167 -26.99 -12.14 -24.11
N ARG A 168 -28.04 -11.45 -24.54
CA ARG A 168 -29.43 -11.87 -24.39
C ARG A 168 -29.74 -12.90 -25.46
N ASN A 169 -29.68 -14.19 -25.11
CA ASN A 169 -30.28 -15.24 -25.93
C ASN A 169 -31.82 -15.13 -25.83
N PRO A 170 -32.57 -15.06 -26.94
CA PRO A 170 -34.01 -14.78 -26.88
C PRO A 170 -34.91 -15.91 -26.37
N GLU A 171 -34.39 -17.05 -25.90
CA GLU A 171 -35.20 -18.28 -25.77
C GLU A 171 -35.38 -18.86 -24.35
N ASP A 172 -34.76 -18.32 -23.29
CA ASP A 172 -34.91 -18.90 -21.94
C ASP A 172 -35.95 -18.15 -21.08
N ASN A 173 -37.22 -18.38 -21.40
CA ASN A 173 -38.38 -17.92 -20.64
C ASN A 173 -38.77 -18.93 -19.53
N ASN A 174 -37.89 -19.29 -18.57
CA ASN A 174 -38.33 -19.90 -17.30
C ASN A 174 -37.27 -20.06 -16.17
N SER A 175 -36.68 -18.97 -15.65
CA SER A 175 -36.01 -19.04 -14.35
C SER A 175 -36.16 -17.75 -13.57
N THR A 176 -36.67 -17.84 -12.34
CA THR A 176 -36.55 -16.82 -11.29
C THR A 176 -35.09 -16.37 -11.19
N GLU A 177 -34.74 -15.23 -11.80
CA GLU A 177 -33.39 -14.66 -11.74
C GLU A 177 -33.08 -14.29 -10.29
N ALA A 178 -32.21 -15.06 -9.65
CA ALA A 178 -31.66 -14.72 -8.35
C ALA A 178 -30.80 -13.45 -8.49
N ILE A 179 -31.38 -12.30 -8.13
CA ILE A 179 -30.67 -11.02 -8.12
C ILE A 179 -29.50 -11.15 -7.13
N THR A 180 -28.28 -11.23 -7.67
CA THR A 180 -27.07 -11.22 -6.85
C THR A 180 -27.00 -9.88 -6.10
N PRO A 181 -26.86 -9.89 -4.76
CA PRO A 181 -26.81 -8.66 -3.97
C PRO A 181 -25.77 -7.68 -4.49
N LEU A 182 -26.01 -6.38 -4.36
CA LEU A 182 -25.11 -5.33 -4.87
C LEU A 182 -23.66 -5.50 -4.38
N TYR A 183 -23.47 -6.02 -3.16
CA TYR A 183 -22.14 -6.25 -2.59
C TYR A 183 -21.41 -7.47 -3.16
N ASP A 184 -22.12 -8.39 -3.82
CA ASP A 184 -21.61 -9.57 -4.51
C ASP A 184 -21.46 -9.34 -6.02
N GLN A 185 -21.79 -8.14 -6.52
CA GLN A 185 -21.55 -7.77 -7.91
C GLN A 185 -20.04 -7.55 -8.11
N GLY A 186 -19.47 -8.24 -9.10
CA GLY A 186 -18.04 -8.23 -9.40
C GLY A 186 -17.29 -9.36 -8.70
N GLY A 187 -15.98 -9.16 -8.48
CA GLY A 187 -15.12 -10.11 -7.77
C GLY A 187 -14.56 -9.53 -6.47
N PRO A 188 -13.71 -10.29 -5.75
CA PRO A 188 -12.92 -9.72 -4.67
C PRO A 188 -12.12 -8.50 -5.15
N VAL A 189 -12.03 -7.46 -4.30
CA VAL A 189 -11.28 -6.25 -4.64
C VAL A 189 -9.86 -6.33 -4.12
N GLU A 190 -8.89 -5.89 -4.91
CA GLU A 190 -7.50 -5.77 -4.48
C GLU A 190 -7.31 -4.55 -3.58
N ILE A 191 -6.94 -4.77 -2.32
CA ILE A 191 -6.58 -3.72 -1.37
C ILE A 191 -5.09 -3.40 -1.47
N LEU A 192 -4.26 -4.44 -1.48
CA LEU A 192 -2.82 -4.39 -1.77
C LEU A 192 -2.49 -5.54 -2.74
N PRO A 193 -1.31 -5.55 -3.39
CA PRO A 193 -0.95 -6.59 -4.37
C PRO A 193 -1.04 -8.05 -3.87
N PHE A 194 -1.07 -8.26 -2.56
CA PHE A 194 -1.19 -9.56 -1.91
C PHE A 194 -2.43 -9.69 -1.01
N LEU A 195 -3.28 -8.66 -0.89
CA LEU A 195 -4.41 -8.61 0.04
C LEU A 195 -5.70 -8.23 -0.69
N TYR A 196 -6.65 -9.15 -0.74
CA TYR A 196 -7.95 -8.98 -1.36
C TYR A 196 -9.06 -8.97 -0.30
N LEU A 197 -10.12 -8.22 -0.56
CA LEU A 197 -11.31 -8.11 0.28
C LEU A 197 -12.55 -8.61 -0.49
N GLY A 198 -13.32 -9.52 0.12
CA GLY A 198 -14.52 -10.07 -0.50
C GLY A 198 -15.61 -10.54 0.46
N SER A 199 -16.65 -11.15 -0.11
CA SER A 199 -17.78 -11.78 0.57
C SER A 199 -17.65 -13.31 0.54
N CYS A 200 -18.61 -13.99 1.16
CA CYS A 200 -18.72 -15.45 1.14
C CYS A 200 -19.00 -15.97 -0.28
N TYR A 201 -19.74 -15.20 -1.08
CA TYR A 201 -19.96 -15.50 -2.49
C TYR A 201 -18.64 -15.45 -3.26
N HIS A 202 -17.81 -14.43 -3.04
CA HIS A 202 -16.51 -14.35 -3.69
C HIS A 202 -15.56 -15.49 -3.29
N SER A 203 -15.62 -15.98 -2.05
CA SER A 203 -14.79 -17.10 -1.59
C SER A 203 -15.29 -18.47 -2.04
N SER A 204 -16.49 -18.56 -2.60
CA SER A 204 -17.04 -19.80 -3.17
C SER A 204 -16.75 -19.98 -4.66
N ASN A 205 -16.13 -19.01 -5.32
CA ASN A 205 -15.81 -19.06 -6.74
C ASN A 205 -14.33 -19.41 -6.97
N ARG A 206 -14.04 -20.70 -7.17
CA ARG A 206 -12.66 -21.20 -7.32
C ARG A 206 -11.95 -20.60 -8.52
N GLU A 207 -12.63 -20.54 -9.66
CA GLU A 207 -12.03 -20.06 -10.91
C GLU A 207 -11.57 -18.60 -10.77
N VAL A 208 -12.36 -17.76 -10.08
CA VAL A 208 -11.96 -16.39 -9.75
C VAL A 208 -10.76 -16.36 -8.80
N LEU A 209 -10.77 -17.16 -7.73
CA LEU A 209 -9.66 -17.23 -6.77
C LEU A 209 -8.34 -17.61 -7.45
N GLU A 210 -8.36 -18.63 -8.31
CA GLU A 210 -7.20 -19.09 -9.07
C GLU A 210 -6.72 -18.02 -10.07
N SER A 211 -7.65 -17.38 -10.80
CA SER A 211 -7.30 -16.31 -11.75
C SER A 211 -6.64 -15.09 -11.10
N LEU A 212 -6.98 -14.82 -9.83
CA LEU A 212 -6.38 -13.76 -9.02
C LEU A 212 -5.07 -14.19 -8.34
N GLY A 213 -4.68 -15.46 -8.47
CA GLY A 213 -3.50 -16.04 -7.82
C GLY A 213 -3.62 -16.11 -6.30
N ILE A 214 -4.85 -16.25 -5.77
CA ILE A 214 -5.07 -16.43 -4.34
C ILE A 214 -4.47 -17.77 -3.90
N THR A 215 -3.64 -17.73 -2.86
CA THR A 215 -3.00 -18.91 -2.27
C THR A 215 -3.54 -19.22 -0.88
N ALA A 216 -4.17 -18.24 -0.23
CA ALA A 216 -4.67 -18.34 1.12
C ALA A 216 -5.99 -17.58 1.32
N ILE A 217 -6.82 -18.06 2.25
CA ILE A 217 -8.15 -17.49 2.52
C ILE A 217 -8.33 -17.33 4.03
N LEU A 218 -8.59 -16.09 4.44
CA LEU A 218 -8.94 -15.73 5.82
C LEU A 218 -10.45 -15.52 5.92
N ASN A 219 -11.13 -16.49 6.52
CA ASN A 219 -12.58 -16.47 6.75
C ASN A 219 -12.88 -15.83 8.11
N VAL A 220 -13.42 -14.62 8.11
CA VAL A 220 -13.76 -13.83 9.29
C VAL A 220 -15.27 -13.94 9.58
N SER A 221 -15.78 -15.17 9.63
CA SER A 221 -17.19 -15.45 9.88
C SER A 221 -17.37 -16.79 10.57
N SER A 222 -18.30 -16.84 11.53
CA SER A 222 -18.77 -18.08 12.14
C SER A 222 -19.72 -18.89 11.23
N SER A 223 -20.36 -18.25 10.25
CA SER A 223 -21.44 -18.84 9.45
C SER A 223 -21.04 -19.20 8.02
N CYS A 224 -19.90 -18.69 7.54
CA CYS A 224 -19.44 -18.98 6.18
C CYS A 224 -18.61 -20.26 6.16
N PRO A 225 -18.86 -21.21 5.24
CA PRO A 225 -18.02 -22.39 5.11
C PRO A 225 -16.69 -22.07 4.41
N ASN A 226 -15.70 -22.93 4.63
CA ASN A 226 -14.48 -22.97 3.81
C ASN A 226 -14.73 -23.92 2.64
N TYR A 227 -14.93 -23.40 1.43
CA TYR A 227 -15.35 -24.22 0.27
C TYR A 227 -14.26 -25.12 -0.31
N PHE A 228 -12.99 -24.77 -0.12
CA PHE A 228 -11.87 -25.37 -0.86
C PHE A 228 -10.71 -25.80 0.06
N GLU A 229 -11.03 -26.35 1.22
CA GLU A 229 -10.02 -26.87 2.14
C GLU A 229 -9.13 -27.92 1.45
N GLY A 230 -7.82 -27.86 1.74
CA GLY A 230 -6.80 -28.69 1.07
C GLY A 230 -6.30 -28.14 -0.28
N GLN A 231 -7.00 -27.19 -0.90
CA GLN A 231 -6.56 -26.52 -2.13
C GLN A 231 -5.94 -25.15 -1.84
N PHE A 232 -6.50 -24.41 -0.87
CA PHE A 232 -5.95 -23.15 -0.38
C PHE A 232 -5.56 -23.29 1.10
N VAL A 233 -4.63 -22.45 1.55
CA VAL A 233 -4.33 -22.33 2.99
C VAL A 233 -5.45 -21.54 3.65
N TYR A 234 -6.18 -22.17 4.57
CA TYR A 234 -7.27 -21.51 5.29
C TYR A 234 -6.88 -21.08 6.69
N LYS A 235 -7.50 -19.99 7.12
CA LYS A 235 -7.61 -19.62 8.52
C LYS A 235 -9.01 -19.09 8.80
N SER A 236 -9.63 -19.55 9.89
CA SER A 236 -10.98 -19.15 10.30
C SER A 236 -10.92 -18.36 11.60
N ILE A 237 -11.54 -17.19 11.60
CA ILE A 237 -11.75 -16.31 12.76
C ILE A 237 -13.27 -16.23 12.98
N PRO A 238 -13.83 -16.99 13.94
CA PRO A 238 -15.27 -17.13 14.09
C PRO A 238 -15.86 -15.93 14.83
N VAL A 239 -15.99 -14.80 14.13
CA VAL A 239 -16.53 -13.55 14.68
C VAL A 239 -17.92 -13.27 14.10
N GLU A 240 -18.85 -12.91 14.98
CA GLU A 240 -20.18 -12.44 14.61
C GLU A 240 -20.17 -10.95 14.24
N ASP A 241 -21.08 -10.53 13.36
CA ASP A 241 -21.16 -9.14 12.91
C ASP A 241 -22.10 -8.31 13.79
N ASN A 242 -21.75 -8.17 15.06
CA ASN A 242 -22.51 -7.36 15.99
C ASN A 242 -21.57 -6.50 16.84
N HIS A 243 -22.10 -5.43 17.42
CA HIS A 243 -21.32 -4.45 18.16
C HIS A 243 -20.79 -4.95 19.51
N MET A 244 -21.31 -6.08 20.01
CA MET A 244 -20.85 -6.72 21.25
C MET A 244 -19.67 -7.66 21.01
N ALA A 245 -19.45 -8.09 19.77
CA ALA A 245 -18.34 -8.97 19.42
C ALA A 245 -17.01 -8.23 19.54
N ASP A 246 -16.04 -8.86 20.18
CA ASP A 246 -14.66 -8.37 20.23
C ASP A 246 -13.87 -8.96 19.06
N ILE A 247 -13.71 -8.18 18.00
CA ILE A 247 -12.89 -8.55 16.84
C ILE A 247 -11.43 -8.17 17.04
N SER A 248 -11.13 -7.25 17.96
CA SER A 248 -9.79 -6.71 18.19
C SER A 248 -8.79 -7.75 18.69
N VAL A 249 -9.27 -8.72 19.50
CA VAL A 249 -8.46 -9.85 19.98
C VAL A 249 -7.86 -10.68 18.84
N TRP A 250 -8.46 -10.62 17.65
CA TRP A 250 -8.01 -11.36 16.48
C TRP A 250 -7.10 -10.56 15.55
N PHE A 251 -6.89 -9.26 15.79
CA PHE A 251 -6.12 -8.42 14.88
C PHE A 251 -4.70 -8.94 14.69
N GLN A 252 -3.97 -9.21 15.78
CA GLN A 252 -2.59 -9.68 15.65
C GLN A 252 -2.50 -11.03 14.94
N GLU A 253 -3.44 -11.92 15.21
CA GLU A 253 -3.50 -13.25 14.60
C GLU A 253 -3.79 -13.18 13.09
N ALA A 254 -4.75 -12.33 12.70
CA ALA A 254 -5.07 -12.05 11.30
C ALA A 254 -3.88 -11.39 10.57
N ILE A 255 -3.25 -10.41 11.20
CA ILE A 255 -2.10 -9.68 10.63
C ILE A 255 -0.94 -10.64 10.40
N ASN A 256 -0.61 -11.48 11.38
CA ASN A 256 0.46 -12.47 11.26
C ASN A 256 0.20 -13.45 10.11
N PHE A 257 -1.05 -13.87 9.93
CA PHE A 257 -1.44 -14.73 8.81
C PHE A 257 -1.24 -14.03 7.46
N ILE A 258 -1.70 -12.78 7.33
CA ILE A 258 -1.53 -11.98 6.11
C ILE A 258 -0.04 -11.77 5.81
N ASP A 259 0.78 -11.45 6.81
CA ASP A 259 2.22 -11.24 6.64
C ASP A 259 2.97 -12.53 6.29
N ALA A 260 2.54 -13.68 6.83
CA ALA A 260 3.10 -14.98 6.45
C ALA A 260 2.86 -15.30 4.97
N VAL A 261 1.62 -15.08 4.49
CA VAL A 261 1.27 -15.25 3.07
C VAL A 261 2.03 -14.28 2.17
N LYS A 262 2.13 -13.01 2.58
CA LYS A 262 2.93 -12.01 1.87
C LYS A 262 4.39 -12.44 1.76
N SER A 263 4.97 -12.93 2.86
CA SER A 263 6.39 -13.30 2.93
C SER A 263 6.74 -14.52 2.08
N SER A 264 5.77 -15.41 1.83
CA SER A 264 5.92 -16.52 0.89
C SER A 264 5.67 -16.14 -0.58
N GLY A 265 5.38 -14.87 -0.87
CA GLY A 265 5.04 -14.39 -2.21
C GLY A 265 3.61 -14.74 -2.65
N GLY A 266 2.77 -15.20 -1.72
CA GLY A 266 1.37 -15.54 -1.97
C GLY A 266 0.42 -14.35 -1.92
N ARG A 267 -0.86 -14.63 -2.14
CA ARG A 267 -1.95 -13.64 -2.05
C ARG A 267 -3.08 -14.19 -1.18
N VAL A 268 -3.64 -13.34 -0.33
CA VAL A 268 -4.70 -13.70 0.62
C VAL A 268 -6.01 -13.00 0.27
N LEU A 269 -7.10 -13.75 0.28
CA LEU A 269 -8.46 -13.22 0.33
C LEU A 269 -8.93 -13.16 1.78
N VAL A 270 -9.28 -11.98 2.28
CA VAL A 270 -9.99 -11.80 3.55
C VAL A 270 -11.47 -11.63 3.23
N HIS A 271 -12.31 -12.53 3.73
CA HIS A 271 -13.76 -12.46 3.51
C HIS A 271 -14.56 -12.64 4.80
N CYS A 272 -15.82 -12.21 4.76
CA CYS A 272 -16.82 -12.55 5.77
C CYS A 272 -18.11 -12.93 5.02
N GLN A 273 -19.30 -12.70 5.60
CA GLN A 273 -20.56 -12.94 4.90
C GLN A 273 -20.73 -12.04 3.68
N ALA A 274 -20.84 -10.72 3.88
CA ALA A 274 -21.14 -9.74 2.82
C ALA A 274 -19.90 -8.96 2.33
N GLY A 275 -18.75 -9.11 3.00
CA GLY A 275 -17.57 -8.30 2.71
C GLY A 275 -17.75 -6.81 3.03
N ILE A 276 -18.59 -6.49 4.02
CA ILE A 276 -18.96 -5.11 4.38
C ILE A 276 -18.30 -4.66 5.68
N SER A 277 -18.41 -5.47 6.73
CA SER A 277 -18.00 -5.11 8.10
C SER A 277 -16.80 -5.92 8.58
N ARG A 278 -16.97 -7.17 9.05
CA ARG A 278 -15.89 -8.00 9.64
C ARG A 278 -14.59 -8.07 8.83
N SER A 279 -14.65 -8.48 7.55
CA SER A 279 -13.45 -8.59 6.72
C SER A 279 -12.84 -7.22 6.37
N ALA A 280 -13.67 -6.19 6.19
CA ALA A 280 -13.19 -4.82 6.01
C ALA A 280 -12.44 -4.34 7.26
N THR A 281 -12.97 -4.61 8.46
CA THR A 281 -12.32 -4.30 9.74
C THR A 281 -10.92 -4.93 9.83
N ILE A 282 -10.76 -6.21 9.46
CA ILE A 282 -9.45 -6.87 9.45
C ILE A 282 -8.51 -6.19 8.44
N CYS A 283 -8.97 -5.84 7.24
CA CYS A 283 -8.16 -5.12 6.26
C CYS A 283 -7.72 -3.74 6.78
N LEU A 284 -8.59 -3.02 7.48
CA LEU A 284 -8.28 -1.72 8.10
C LEU A 284 -7.23 -1.87 9.20
N ALA A 285 -7.42 -2.83 10.11
CA ALA A 285 -6.44 -3.14 11.16
C ALA A 285 -5.07 -3.50 10.54
N TYR A 286 -5.06 -4.30 9.47
CA TYR A 286 -3.82 -4.62 8.75
C TYR A 286 -3.12 -3.38 8.18
N LEU A 287 -3.86 -2.45 7.57
CA LEU A 287 -3.29 -1.20 7.05
C LEU A 287 -2.73 -0.33 8.17
N ILE A 288 -3.47 -0.16 9.27
CA ILE A 288 -3.02 0.59 10.45
C ILE A 288 -1.70 0.01 10.99
N GLN A 289 -1.62 -1.30 11.21
CA GLN A 289 -0.41 -1.94 11.75
C GLN A 289 0.76 -1.92 10.77
N SER A 290 0.53 -2.43 9.56
CA SER A 290 1.60 -2.75 8.62
C SER A 290 2.06 -1.53 7.82
N ARG A 291 1.26 -0.45 7.76
CA ARG A 291 1.59 0.80 7.05
C ARG A 291 1.59 2.03 7.94
N ARG A 292 1.23 1.88 9.22
CA ARG A 292 1.24 2.97 10.21
C ARG A 292 0.43 4.19 9.73
N VAL A 293 -0.65 3.94 8.99
CA VAL A 293 -1.59 4.97 8.52
C VAL A 293 -2.73 5.14 9.52
N ARG A 294 -3.34 6.33 9.53
CA ARG A 294 -4.51 6.59 10.38
C ARG A 294 -5.73 5.80 9.92
N LEU A 295 -6.65 5.53 10.84
CA LEU A 295 -7.88 4.80 10.54
C LEU A 295 -8.72 5.51 9.48
N GLU A 296 -8.85 6.84 9.58
CA GLU A 296 -9.51 7.68 8.58
C GLU A 296 -8.95 7.44 7.17
N GLU A 297 -7.62 7.50 7.03
CA GLU A 297 -6.92 7.31 5.77
C GLU A 297 -7.08 5.86 5.23
N ALA A 298 -6.94 4.87 6.11
CA ALA A 298 -7.16 3.47 5.76
C ALA A 298 -8.62 3.23 5.31
N PHE A 299 -9.58 3.84 5.99
CA PHE A 299 -11.00 3.72 5.68
C PHE A 299 -11.30 4.24 4.28
N ASP A 300 -10.88 5.47 3.98
CA ASP A 300 -11.10 6.08 2.66
C ASP A 300 -10.46 5.25 1.55
N PHE A 301 -9.24 4.74 1.78
CA PHE A 301 -8.53 3.92 0.80
C PHE A 301 -9.24 2.60 0.47
N VAL A 302 -9.78 1.91 1.48
CA VAL A 302 -10.55 0.67 1.27
C VAL A 302 -11.93 1.03 0.69
N LYS A 303 -12.55 2.14 1.11
CA LYS A 303 -13.87 2.60 0.63
C LYS A 303 -13.86 2.94 -0.86
N GLN A 304 -12.80 3.56 -1.36
CA GLN A 304 -12.62 3.84 -2.78
C GLN A 304 -12.54 2.58 -3.63
N ARG A 305 -12.01 1.48 -3.07
CA ARG A 305 -11.90 0.18 -3.75
C ARG A 305 -13.16 -0.67 -3.59
N ARG A 306 -13.85 -0.56 -2.46
CA ARG A 306 -15.12 -1.23 -2.19
C ARG A 306 -16.08 -0.26 -1.53
N GLY A 307 -16.88 0.41 -2.35
CA GLY A 307 -17.81 1.46 -1.92
C GLY A 307 -18.85 1.01 -0.89
N VAL A 308 -19.08 -0.30 -0.75
CA VAL A 308 -20.04 -0.86 0.20
C VAL A 308 -19.48 -1.10 1.61
N ILE A 309 -18.18 -0.93 1.87
CA ILE A 309 -17.67 -1.18 3.23
C ILE A 309 -18.36 -0.29 4.25
N SER A 310 -18.66 -0.88 5.40
CA SER A 310 -19.27 -0.22 6.55
C SER A 310 -19.11 -1.14 7.76
N PRO A 311 -17.92 -1.15 8.41
CA PRO A 311 -17.75 -1.75 9.73
C PRO A 311 -18.84 -1.27 10.68
N ASN A 312 -19.37 -2.18 11.50
CA ASN A 312 -20.31 -1.78 12.55
C ASN A 312 -19.61 -0.83 13.55
N PHE A 313 -20.41 -0.05 14.28
CA PHE A 313 -19.87 0.99 15.18
C PHE A 313 -18.99 0.43 16.31
N GLY A 314 -19.27 -0.78 16.81
CA GLY A 314 -18.44 -1.45 17.82
C GLY A 314 -17.04 -1.76 17.28
N PHE A 315 -16.97 -2.28 16.04
CA PHE A 315 -15.69 -2.51 15.36
C PHE A 315 -14.95 -1.22 15.03
N MET A 316 -15.67 -0.14 14.70
CA MET A 316 -15.05 1.17 14.49
C MET A 316 -14.40 1.70 15.77
N GLY A 317 -15.07 1.55 16.93
CA GLY A 317 -14.49 1.87 18.23
C GLY A 317 -13.24 1.04 18.55
N GLN A 318 -13.28 -0.26 18.26
CA GLN A 318 -12.13 -1.15 18.43
C GLN A 318 -10.95 -0.79 17.51
N LEU A 319 -11.21 -0.36 16.27
CA LEU A 319 -10.18 0.13 15.36
C LEU A 319 -9.53 1.44 15.83
N LEU A 320 -10.31 2.37 16.40
CA LEU A 320 -9.78 3.61 16.97
C LEU A 320 -8.86 3.33 18.18
N GLN A 321 -9.26 2.37 19.02
CA GLN A 321 -8.44 1.92 20.14
C GLN A 321 -7.14 1.28 19.62
N PHE A 322 -7.24 0.38 18.64
CA PHE A 322 -6.09 -0.26 18.02
C PHE A 322 -5.15 0.74 17.34
N GLU A 323 -5.68 1.73 16.61
CA GLU A 323 -4.89 2.84 16.05
C GLU A 323 -4.08 3.56 17.11
N THR A 324 -4.69 3.85 18.26
CA THR A 324 -4.00 4.51 19.38
C THR A 324 -2.85 3.64 19.89
N GLU A 325 -3.09 2.35 20.10
CA GLU A 325 -2.08 1.40 20.57
C GLU A 325 -0.91 1.25 19.58
N VAL A 326 -1.22 1.23 18.29
CA VAL A 326 -0.26 1.00 17.22
C VAL A 326 0.51 2.26 16.83
N LEU A 327 -0.10 3.43 16.79
CA LEU A 327 0.54 4.65 16.30
C LEU A 327 1.17 5.48 17.43
N CYS A 328 0.71 5.33 18.67
CA CYS A 328 1.27 6.05 19.80
C CYS A 328 2.45 5.33 20.48
N HIS A 329 2.67 4.05 20.19
CA HIS A 329 3.80 3.25 20.69
C HIS A 329 4.76 2.80 19.56
#